data_AF-A0A9E3WZH7-F1
#
_entry.id   AF-A0A9E3WZH7-F1
#
_cell.length_a   1.000
_cell.length_b   1.000
_cell.length_c   1.000
_cell.angle_alpha   90.00
_cell.angle_beta   90.00
_cell.angle_gamma   90.00
#
_symmetry.space_group_name_H-M   'P 1'
#
loop_
_entity.id
_entity.type
_entity.pdbx_description
1 polymer ?
#
loop_
_entity_poly.entity_id
_entity_poly.type
_entity_poly.pdbx_seq_one_letter_code
_entity_poly.pdbx_strand_id
1 'polypeptide(L)'
;RAIGKQLFAALIVGGVRDAYSSSLLRAREQEAGLRLRLRIDEQAPEIATLPWEFLYDLQEGDHVCLLRETPLTRYIPLHRDRDLLSVKPPLRILGMVSSPADLVHLNVAEEQARIEHALEYRLERGEVMLQWVAGNSWQALQAALDQGPWHVFHFIGHGNFDPLTCEGQLVFCDDQGAPQQMSATMLGRLFSGHSTLRLAFLNACEGGRNSDAELFSSVGAVLTRRGIAAVISMQFDISDNAALEFARLFYDALARGRPVDVAVTTARMGLSFADPQGVEWATPMLHMRAPDGCLFTVDAGAAVFDEEKPVPRPTIQKAVPPPVPDAGQSSTRGLNILRRKVEQFWIDGVLGKSVFQQMLYELGVQSMSDAVASPWSTQIDQLGAPSQSLATGQTLADLFDEYGGLLLILGEPGAGKTTAMLTLTRSLLQHIEIGAGDNIQQPVPVVFNLSSWSPDFSLLEDWLAREMSRQYQIPQVEGRKLLAAGQLLPMLDGLDETSADLRTRCIEAINGYVLERNLTGLLVCCRLKEYVACPVRLALNTAIRLTELGDEQVDDYLAALGGQVAGLRDLLRRETAMRFDARSPLWLNLMVRAYQGLSAVDLARESEHNAAARRRHLLDAYMAHMFRRARGEE
;
A
#
# COMPACT_ATOMS: atom_id res chain seq x y z
N ARG A 1 3.42 1.20 -17.99
CA ARG A 1 3.57 1.63 -19.41
C ARG A 1 4.11 0.55 -20.37
N ALA A 2 5.28 -0.06 -20.15
CA ALA A 2 5.85 -1.02 -21.12
C ALA A 2 4.95 -2.25 -21.39
N ILE A 3 4.44 -2.88 -20.32
CA ILE A 3 3.45 -3.97 -20.40
C ILE A 3 2.21 -3.53 -21.17
N GLY A 4 1.66 -2.37 -20.84
CA GLY A 4 0.48 -1.80 -21.51
C GLY A 4 0.63 -1.62 -23.02
N LYS A 5 1.82 -1.22 -23.49
CA LYS A 5 2.13 -1.11 -24.92
C LYS A 5 2.13 -2.47 -25.61
N GLN A 6 2.67 -3.49 -24.94
CA GLN A 6 2.69 -4.87 -25.48
C GLN A 6 1.27 -5.45 -25.54
N LEU A 7 0.47 -5.27 -24.50
CA LEU A 7 -0.93 -5.69 -24.48
C LEU A 7 -1.74 -5.01 -25.60
N PHE A 8 -1.56 -3.70 -25.78
CA PHE A 8 -2.26 -2.95 -26.83
C PHE A 8 -1.82 -3.41 -28.22
N ALA A 9 -0.52 -3.60 -28.42
CA ALA A 9 0.02 -4.09 -29.68
C ALA A 9 -0.33 -5.55 -29.98
N ALA A 10 -0.72 -6.35 -28.98
CA ALA A 10 -1.23 -7.70 -29.18
C ALA A 10 -2.74 -7.70 -29.51
N LEU A 11 -3.52 -6.83 -28.86
CA LEU A 11 -4.98 -6.80 -28.99
C LEU A 11 -5.46 -5.98 -30.20
N ILE A 12 -4.86 -4.80 -30.43
CA ILE A 12 -5.30 -3.81 -31.43
C ILE A 12 -4.41 -3.90 -32.68
N VAL A 13 -4.60 -4.97 -33.44
CA VAL A 13 -3.82 -5.31 -34.65
C VAL A 13 -4.69 -5.51 -35.89
N GLY A 14 -4.10 -5.29 -37.07
CA GLY A 14 -4.77 -5.48 -38.35
C GLY A 14 -6.14 -4.82 -38.40
N GLY A 15 -7.16 -5.58 -38.83
CA GLY A 15 -8.53 -5.08 -38.93
C GLY A 15 -9.16 -4.63 -37.61
N VAL A 16 -8.70 -5.12 -36.45
CA VAL A 16 -9.17 -4.64 -35.13
C VAL A 16 -8.69 -3.21 -34.89
N ARG A 17 -7.46 -2.88 -35.29
CA ARG A 17 -6.94 -1.52 -35.22
C ARG A 17 -7.73 -0.57 -36.10
N ASP A 18 -8.02 -0.97 -37.33
CA ASP A 18 -8.79 -0.16 -38.26
C ASP A 18 -10.21 0.09 -37.73
N ALA A 19 -10.85 -0.94 -37.16
CA ALA A 19 -12.16 -0.82 -36.52
C ALA A 19 -12.12 0.08 -35.27
N TYR A 20 -11.09 -0.06 -34.43
CA TYR A 20 -10.89 0.77 -33.24
C TYR A 20 -10.71 2.25 -33.61
N SER A 21 -9.77 2.56 -34.50
CA SER A 21 -9.48 3.94 -34.92
C SER A 21 -10.67 4.60 -35.62
N SER A 22 -11.36 3.88 -36.52
CA SER A 22 -12.57 4.41 -37.18
C SER A 22 -13.74 4.60 -36.22
N SER A 23 -13.94 3.68 -35.28
CA SER A 23 -14.99 3.80 -34.26
C SER A 23 -14.71 4.95 -33.29
N LEU A 24 -13.45 5.15 -32.91
CA LEU A 24 -13.04 6.24 -32.02
C LEU A 24 -13.22 7.60 -32.70
N LEU A 25 -12.83 7.71 -33.97
CA LEU A 25 -13.07 8.92 -34.78
C LEU A 25 -14.56 9.23 -34.87
N ARG A 26 -15.39 8.24 -35.22
CA ARG A 26 -16.84 8.41 -35.31
C ARG A 26 -17.48 8.79 -33.98
N ALA A 27 -17.04 8.18 -32.88
CA ALA A 27 -17.53 8.51 -31.55
C ALA A 27 -17.24 9.99 -31.22
N ARG A 28 -16.02 10.46 -31.52
CA ARG A 28 -15.61 11.87 -31.32
C ARG A 28 -16.41 12.85 -32.17
N GLU A 29 -16.64 12.54 -33.45
CA GLU A 29 -17.49 13.35 -34.34
C GLU A 29 -18.92 13.49 -33.83
N GLN A 30 -19.39 12.51 -33.06
CA GLN A 30 -20.74 12.47 -32.47
C GLN A 30 -20.77 12.93 -31.01
N GLU A 31 -19.66 13.47 -30.48
CA GLU A 31 -19.52 13.84 -29.06
C GLU A 31 -19.90 12.70 -28.09
N ALA A 32 -19.64 11.46 -28.52
CA ALA A 32 -19.91 10.24 -27.78
C ALA A 32 -18.62 9.54 -27.33
N GLY A 33 -18.73 8.68 -26.32
CA GLY A 33 -17.65 7.77 -25.92
C GLY A 33 -17.65 6.46 -26.71
N LEU A 34 -16.49 5.81 -26.81
CA LEU A 34 -16.31 4.46 -27.35
C LEU A 34 -16.02 3.47 -26.22
N ARG A 35 -17.04 2.75 -25.76
CA ARG A 35 -16.82 1.64 -24.83
C ARG A 35 -16.10 0.47 -25.50
N LEU A 36 -15.02 0.00 -24.87
CA LEU A 36 -14.34 -1.22 -25.26
C LEU A 36 -14.85 -2.39 -24.43
N ARG A 37 -15.45 -3.38 -25.11
CA ARG A 37 -15.94 -4.61 -24.51
C ARG A 37 -14.99 -5.75 -24.83
N LEU A 38 -14.21 -6.16 -23.85
CA LEU A 38 -13.32 -7.30 -23.97
C LEU A 38 -14.11 -8.58 -23.68
N ARG A 39 -14.41 -9.34 -24.73
CA ARG A 39 -14.99 -10.67 -24.62
C ARG A 39 -13.88 -11.70 -24.77
N ILE A 40 -13.63 -12.44 -23.71
CA ILE A 40 -12.60 -13.48 -23.66
C ILE A 40 -13.30 -14.83 -23.78
N ASP A 41 -12.75 -15.71 -24.63
CA ASP A 41 -13.30 -17.05 -24.85
C ASP A 41 -13.19 -17.88 -23.57
N GLU A 42 -14.21 -18.70 -23.31
CA GLU A 42 -14.20 -19.63 -22.17
C GLU A 42 -13.13 -20.72 -22.28
N GLN A 43 -12.66 -20.97 -23.50
CA GLN A 43 -11.62 -21.95 -23.79
C GLN A 43 -10.20 -21.40 -23.70
N ALA A 44 -10.03 -20.10 -23.43
CA ALA A 44 -8.71 -19.44 -23.35
C ALA A 44 -8.49 -18.76 -21.99
N PRO A 45 -8.44 -19.55 -20.90
CA PRO A 45 -8.40 -19.01 -19.54
C PRO A 45 -7.18 -18.14 -19.25
N GLU A 46 -6.03 -18.50 -19.82
CA GLU A 46 -4.76 -17.78 -19.74
C GLU A 46 -4.83 -16.34 -20.26
N ILE A 47 -5.80 -16.02 -21.13
CA ILE A 47 -5.98 -14.67 -21.68
C ILE A 47 -6.77 -13.79 -20.71
N ALA A 48 -7.66 -14.36 -19.90
CA ALA A 48 -8.45 -13.60 -18.92
C ALA A 48 -7.60 -13.11 -17.73
N THR A 49 -6.47 -13.76 -17.49
CA THR A 49 -5.53 -13.47 -16.40
C THR A 49 -4.73 -12.20 -16.66
N LEU A 50 -4.61 -11.80 -17.93
CA LEU A 50 -3.79 -10.67 -18.30
C LEU A 50 -4.41 -9.36 -17.79
N PRO A 51 -3.57 -8.40 -17.33
CA PRO A 51 -4.06 -7.17 -16.73
C PRO A 51 -4.39 -6.15 -17.82
N TRP A 52 -5.47 -6.41 -18.56
CA TRP A 52 -5.95 -5.59 -19.67
C TRP A 52 -6.22 -4.13 -19.28
N GLU A 53 -6.43 -3.87 -17.99
CA GLU A 53 -6.56 -2.55 -17.42
C GLU A 53 -5.33 -1.66 -17.69
N PHE A 54 -4.14 -2.25 -17.89
CA PHE A 54 -2.92 -1.53 -18.25
C PHE A 54 -2.80 -1.15 -19.73
N LEU A 55 -3.75 -1.50 -20.61
CA LEU A 55 -3.70 -1.15 -22.04
C LEU A 55 -3.28 0.30 -22.24
N TYR A 56 -2.22 0.51 -23.04
CA TYR A 56 -1.64 1.82 -23.30
C TYR A 56 -1.66 2.12 -24.78
N ASP A 57 -2.43 3.14 -25.17
CA ASP A 57 -2.54 3.58 -26.55
C ASP A 57 -1.43 4.61 -26.86
N LEU A 58 -0.55 4.27 -27.79
CA LEU A 58 0.54 5.15 -28.22
C LEU A 58 0.04 6.39 -28.96
N GLN A 59 -1.10 6.32 -29.65
CA GLN A 59 -1.66 7.44 -30.40
C GLN A 59 -2.27 8.48 -29.46
N GLU A 60 -2.98 8.01 -28.44
CA GLU A 60 -3.57 8.86 -27.40
C GLU A 60 -2.54 9.33 -26.36
N GLY A 61 -1.43 8.59 -26.23
CA GLY A 61 -0.37 8.93 -25.28
C GLY A 61 -0.72 8.60 -23.83
N ASP A 62 -1.74 7.77 -23.59
CA ASP A 62 -2.23 7.45 -22.25
C ASP A 62 -2.75 6.00 -22.14
N HIS A 63 -3.06 5.58 -20.91
CA HIS A 63 -3.76 4.36 -20.61
C HIS A 63 -5.24 4.46 -20.98
N VAL A 64 -5.73 3.48 -21.74
CA VAL A 64 -7.12 3.45 -22.23
C VAL A 64 -8.14 3.53 -21.08
N CYS A 65 -7.81 2.92 -19.94
CA CYS A 65 -8.66 2.90 -18.74
C CYS A 65 -8.67 4.21 -17.93
N LEU A 66 -7.83 5.19 -18.28
CA LEU A 66 -7.78 6.52 -17.67
C LEU A 66 -8.45 7.59 -18.56
N LEU A 67 -8.94 7.21 -19.73
CA LEU A 67 -9.70 8.07 -20.63
C LEU A 67 -11.20 7.89 -20.39
N ARG A 68 -11.92 8.99 -20.13
CA ARG A 68 -13.37 8.96 -19.84
C ARG A 68 -14.18 8.44 -21.01
N GLU A 69 -13.69 8.68 -22.22
CA GLU A 69 -14.35 8.38 -23.47
C GLU A 69 -14.19 6.91 -23.85
N THR A 70 -13.23 6.18 -23.26
CA THR A 70 -12.94 4.78 -23.62
C THR A 70 -12.98 3.81 -22.44
N PRO A 71 -14.14 3.66 -21.75
CA PRO A 71 -14.24 2.69 -20.66
C PRO A 71 -14.00 1.27 -21.18
N LEU A 72 -13.11 0.55 -20.49
CA LEU A 72 -12.80 -0.86 -20.76
C LEU A 72 -13.57 -1.76 -19.79
N THR A 73 -14.22 -2.78 -20.33
CA THR A 73 -15.05 -3.72 -19.56
C THR A 73 -14.75 -5.16 -19.96
N ARG A 74 -14.70 -6.08 -18.98
CA ARG A 74 -14.66 -7.52 -19.23
C ARG A 74 -16.10 -8.00 -19.42
N TYR A 75 -16.50 -8.22 -20.67
CA TYR A 75 -17.90 -8.42 -21.06
C TYR A 75 -18.27 -9.89 -21.20
N ILE A 76 -19.31 -10.30 -20.49
CA ILE A 76 -19.83 -11.68 -20.50
C ILE A 76 -21.20 -11.69 -21.19
N PRO A 77 -21.30 -12.16 -22.45
CA PRO A 77 -22.57 -12.21 -23.17
C PRO A 77 -23.44 -13.36 -22.65
N LEU A 78 -24.66 -13.07 -22.23
CA LEU A 78 -25.62 -14.08 -21.80
C LEU A 78 -26.99 -13.79 -22.43
N HIS A 79 -27.70 -14.82 -22.86
CA HIS A 79 -28.93 -14.73 -23.68
C HIS A 79 -30.17 -14.12 -22.99
N ARG A 80 -30.04 -13.59 -21.77
CA ARG A 80 -31.14 -12.92 -21.04
C ARG A 80 -30.64 -11.58 -20.50
N ASP A 81 -30.94 -10.51 -21.19
CA ASP A 81 -30.75 -9.18 -20.61
C ASP A 81 -31.80 -9.00 -19.50
N ARG A 82 -31.36 -8.46 -18.35
CA ARG A 82 -32.31 -8.01 -17.33
C ARG A 82 -32.63 -6.55 -17.63
N ASP A 83 -33.90 -6.19 -17.51
CA ASP A 83 -34.33 -4.80 -17.60
C ASP A 83 -33.60 -3.91 -16.58
N LEU A 84 -33.45 -2.63 -16.95
CA LEU A 84 -32.95 -1.58 -16.08
C LEU A 84 -33.78 -1.53 -14.79
N LEU A 85 -33.10 -1.42 -13.64
CA LEU A 85 -33.79 -1.28 -12.37
C LEU A 85 -34.02 0.20 -12.07
N SER A 86 -35.27 0.63 -12.02
CA SER A 86 -35.59 1.99 -11.54
C SER A 86 -35.42 2.07 -10.04
N VAL A 87 -34.51 2.91 -9.58
CA VAL A 87 -34.21 3.13 -8.18
C VAL A 87 -34.67 4.52 -7.80
N LYS A 88 -35.67 4.59 -6.92
CA LYS A 88 -35.95 5.81 -6.17
C LYS A 88 -34.97 5.85 -4.99
N PRO A 89 -34.20 6.94 -4.81
CA PRO A 89 -33.28 7.04 -3.68
C PRO A 89 -33.94 6.67 -2.34
N PRO A 90 -33.20 6.01 -1.42
CA PRO A 90 -31.75 5.78 -1.48
C PRO A 90 -31.32 4.56 -2.31
N LEU A 91 -30.11 4.63 -2.88
CA LEU A 91 -29.38 3.45 -3.34
C LEU A 91 -28.96 2.60 -2.13
N ARG A 92 -29.66 1.49 -1.91
CA ARG A 92 -29.42 0.54 -0.81
C ARG A 92 -28.22 -0.38 -1.04
N ILE A 93 -27.21 -0.24 -0.19
CA ILE A 93 -25.98 -1.01 -0.15
C ILE A 93 -25.99 -1.90 1.10
N LEU A 94 -25.82 -3.21 0.90
CA LEU A 94 -25.55 -4.16 1.96
C LEU A 94 -24.04 -4.34 2.08
N GLY A 95 -23.45 -3.80 3.15
CA GLY A 95 -22.03 -3.94 3.47
C GLY A 95 -21.76 -5.17 4.32
N MET A 96 -20.64 -5.84 4.09
CA MET A 96 -20.17 -6.95 4.92
C MET A 96 -18.65 -6.89 5.06
N VAL A 97 -18.15 -7.07 6.28
CA VAL A 97 -16.72 -7.25 6.55
C VAL A 97 -16.52 -8.65 7.13
N SER A 98 -15.65 -9.44 6.51
CA SER A 98 -15.28 -10.77 6.98
C SER A 98 -13.83 -10.76 7.49
N SER A 99 -13.64 -11.15 8.74
CA SER A 99 -12.33 -11.20 9.42
C SER A 99 -12.18 -12.52 10.18
N PRO A 100 -11.84 -13.63 9.49
CA PRO A 100 -11.62 -14.93 10.12
C PRO A 100 -10.31 -14.96 10.91
N ALA A 101 -10.28 -15.75 11.99
CA ALA A 101 -9.20 -15.73 12.98
C ALA A 101 -7.81 -16.12 12.44
N ASP A 102 -7.76 -16.99 11.42
CA ASP A 102 -6.52 -17.58 10.88
C ASP A 102 -5.94 -16.82 9.68
N LEU A 103 -6.55 -15.70 9.26
CA LEU A 103 -6.05 -14.84 8.19
C LEU A 103 -5.59 -13.48 8.75
N VAL A 104 -5.07 -12.63 7.87
CA VAL A 104 -4.73 -11.24 8.23
C VAL A 104 -5.98 -10.58 8.81
N HIS A 105 -5.92 -10.28 10.11
CA HIS A 105 -7.07 -9.78 10.84
C HIS A 105 -7.45 -8.37 10.36
N LEU A 106 -8.66 -8.25 9.82
CA LEU A 106 -9.27 -6.97 9.47
C LEU A 106 -10.00 -6.39 10.68
N ASN A 107 -9.80 -5.10 10.94
CA ASN A 107 -10.52 -4.40 11.99
C ASN A 107 -11.92 -4.02 11.48
N VAL A 108 -12.91 -4.88 11.77
CA VAL A 108 -14.28 -4.74 11.28
C VAL A 108 -14.83 -3.33 11.51
N ALA A 109 -14.69 -2.76 12.71
CA ALA A 109 -15.23 -1.44 13.01
C ALA A 109 -14.55 -0.32 12.21
N GLU A 110 -13.25 -0.46 11.94
CA GLU A 110 -12.49 0.52 11.17
C GLU A 110 -12.81 0.43 9.68
N GLU A 111 -12.90 -0.80 9.12
CA GLU A 111 -13.33 -1.00 7.74
C GLU A 111 -14.74 -0.46 7.49
N GLN A 112 -15.64 -0.65 8.46
CA GLN A 112 -16.99 -0.09 8.41
C GLN A 112 -16.97 1.44 8.45
N ALA A 113 -16.25 2.03 9.41
CA ALA A 113 -16.15 3.49 9.57
C ALA A 113 -15.50 4.17 8.35
N ARG A 114 -14.53 3.52 7.71
CA ARG A 114 -13.87 3.99 6.48
C ARG A 114 -14.89 4.13 5.35
N ILE A 115 -15.65 3.09 5.04
CA ILE A 115 -16.69 3.16 3.99
C ILE A 115 -17.79 4.16 4.36
N GLU A 116 -18.21 4.20 5.62
CA GLU A 116 -19.18 5.19 6.09
C GLU A 116 -18.68 6.62 5.87
N HIS A 117 -17.42 6.91 6.19
CA HIS A 117 -16.81 8.22 5.96
C HIS A 117 -16.69 8.55 4.47
N ALA A 118 -16.28 7.59 3.63
CA ALA A 118 -16.27 7.78 2.17
C ALA A 118 -17.66 8.10 1.61
N LEU A 119 -18.72 7.60 2.23
CA LEU A 119 -20.09 7.82 1.78
C LEU A 119 -20.84 8.90 2.55
N GLU A 120 -20.22 9.56 3.53
CA GLU A 120 -20.82 10.48 4.49
C GLU A 120 -21.73 11.51 3.79
N TYR A 121 -21.19 12.21 2.79
CA TYR A 121 -21.92 13.22 2.02
C TYR A 121 -23.21 12.68 1.36
N ARG A 122 -23.19 11.44 0.88
CA ARG A 122 -24.33 10.79 0.20
C ARG A 122 -25.33 10.18 1.18
N LEU A 123 -24.82 9.69 2.32
CA LEU A 123 -25.62 9.18 3.43
C LEU A 123 -26.46 10.31 4.05
N GLU A 124 -25.84 11.46 4.33
CA GLU A 124 -26.51 12.64 4.91
C GLU A 124 -27.63 13.18 4.02
N ARG A 125 -27.46 13.09 2.69
CA ARG A 125 -28.46 13.53 1.70
C ARG A 125 -29.54 12.48 1.43
N GLY A 126 -29.47 11.31 2.05
CA GLY A 126 -30.41 10.21 1.83
C GLY A 126 -30.38 9.64 0.40
N GLU A 127 -29.31 9.88 -0.33
CA GLU A 127 -29.12 9.39 -1.71
C GLU A 127 -28.60 7.95 -1.72
N VAL A 128 -27.86 7.59 -0.68
CA VAL A 128 -27.34 6.24 -0.41
C VAL A 128 -27.80 5.80 0.97
N MET A 129 -28.05 4.50 1.13
CA MET A 129 -28.27 3.86 2.42
C MET A 129 -27.27 2.72 2.51
N LEU A 130 -26.46 2.70 3.57
CA LEU A 130 -25.55 1.63 3.89
C LEU A 130 -26.05 0.89 5.13
N GLN A 131 -26.19 -0.43 5.03
CA GLN A 131 -26.47 -1.29 6.17
C GLN A 131 -25.42 -2.39 6.24
N TRP A 132 -24.86 -2.62 7.43
CA TRP A 132 -23.89 -3.69 7.67
C TRP A 132 -24.58 -4.99 8.07
N VAL A 133 -24.09 -6.11 7.53
CA VAL A 133 -24.44 -7.44 8.01
C VAL A 133 -23.98 -7.59 9.46
N ALA A 134 -24.88 -8.01 10.35
CA ALA A 134 -24.56 -8.29 11.74
C ALA A 134 -23.92 -9.69 11.85
N GLY A 135 -22.64 -9.79 11.49
CA GLY A 135 -21.86 -11.01 11.52
C GLY A 135 -20.96 -11.18 10.30
N ASN A 136 -20.18 -12.26 10.31
CA ASN A 136 -19.15 -12.62 9.33
C ASN A 136 -19.43 -13.97 8.64
N SER A 137 -20.58 -14.60 8.90
CA SER A 137 -20.97 -15.89 8.32
C SER A 137 -21.90 -15.75 7.12
N TRP A 138 -21.98 -16.79 6.28
CA TRP A 138 -22.88 -16.80 5.13
C TRP A 138 -24.36 -16.84 5.55
N GLN A 139 -24.67 -17.41 6.72
CA GLN A 139 -26.01 -17.42 7.31
C GLN A 139 -26.44 -16.00 7.71
N ALA A 140 -25.52 -15.21 8.27
CA ALA A 140 -25.77 -13.81 8.59
C ALA A 140 -26.02 -12.99 7.31
N LEU A 141 -25.25 -13.25 6.26
CA LEU A 141 -25.47 -12.64 4.94
C LEU A 141 -26.85 -13.02 4.38
N GLN A 142 -27.25 -14.29 4.45
CA GLN A 142 -28.57 -14.74 4.02
C GLN A 142 -29.69 -14.00 4.77
N ALA A 143 -29.61 -13.99 6.10
CA ALA A 143 -30.61 -13.32 6.93
C ALA A 143 -30.70 -11.82 6.66
N ALA A 144 -29.59 -11.17 6.31
CA ALA A 144 -29.57 -9.76 5.93
C ALA A 144 -30.14 -9.52 4.51
N LEU A 145 -29.85 -10.40 3.55
CA LEU A 145 -30.40 -10.34 2.20
C LEU A 145 -31.94 -10.44 2.21
N ASP A 146 -32.51 -11.19 3.15
CA ASP A 146 -33.97 -11.35 3.32
C ASP A 146 -34.67 -10.12 3.92
N GLN A 147 -33.92 -9.18 4.53
CA GLN A 147 -34.50 -8.00 5.20
C GLN A 147 -34.94 -6.88 4.26
N GLY A 148 -34.59 -6.94 2.98
CA GLY A 148 -35.09 -5.95 2.03
C GLY A 148 -34.49 -6.07 0.64
N PRO A 149 -35.02 -5.29 -0.31
CA PRO A 149 -34.40 -5.20 -1.62
C PRO A 149 -33.07 -4.46 -1.48
N TRP A 150 -31.99 -5.16 -1.79
CA TRP A 150 -30.64 -4.62 -1.90
C TRP A 150 -30.33 -4.33 -3.36
N HIS A 151 -29.62 -3.24 -3.64
CA HIS A 151 -29.16 -2.90 -5.00
C HIS A 151 -27.70 -3.29 -5.21
N VAL A 152 -26.90 -3.10 -4.16
CA VAL A 152 -25.46 -3.37 -4.14
C VAL A 152 -25.11 -4.24 -2.93
N PHE A 153 -24.24 -5.22 -3.14
CA PHE A 153 -23.53 -5.93 -2.08
C PHE A 153 -22.07 -5.46 -2.08
N HIS A 154 -21.59 -4.92 -0.95
CA HIS A 154 -20.20 -4.50 -0.77
C HIS A 154 -19.53 -5.43 0.24
N PHE A 155 -18.49 -6.13 -0.19
CA PHE A 155 -17.74 -7.07 0.64
C PHE A 155 -16.32 -6.57 0.86
N ILE A 156 -15.86 -6.61 2.11
CA ILE A 156 -14.47 -6.39 2.51
C ILE A 156 -13.98 -7.66 3.20
N GLY A 157 -12.90 -8.24 2.73
CA GLY A 157 -12.44 -9.50 3.28
C GLY A 157 -11.35 -10.15 2.44
N HIS A 158 -11.19 -11.45 2.63
CA HIS A 158 -10.21 -12.24 1.91
C HIS A 158 -10.87 -13.02 0.78
N GLY A 159 -10.19 -13.10 -0.35
CA GLY A 159 -10.49 -14.05 -1.42
C GLY A 159 -9.46 -15.17 -1.44
N ASN A 160 -9.85 -16.30 -2.02
CA ASN A 160 -9.00 -17.45 -2.24
C ASN A 160 -9.35 -18.09 -3.60
N PHE A 161 -8.52 -19.00 -4.08
CA PHE A 161 -8.79 -19.80 -5.26
C PHE A 161 -8.68 -21.29 -4.94
N ASP A 162 -9.66 -22.08 -5.38
CA ASP A 162 -9.60 -23.53 -5.29
C ASP A 162 -9.11 -24.14 -6.61
N PRO A 163 -7.89 -24.69 -6.66
CA PRO A 163 -7.33 -25.26 -7.88
C PRO A 163 -8.00 -26.56 -8.31
N LEU A 164 -8.69 -27.28 -7.42
CA LEU A 164 -9.36 -28.53 -7.78
C LEU A 164 -10.65 -28.27 -8.55
N THR A 165 -11.39 -27.25 -8.14
CA THR A 165 -12.64 -26.86 -8.80
C THR A 165 -12.43 -25.77 -9.86
N CYS A 166 -11.22 -25.21 -9.94
CA CYS A 166 -10.89 -24.01 -10.69
C CYS A 166 -11.96 -22.93 -10.42
N GLU A 167 -12.20 -22.62 -9.14
CA GLU A 167 -13.21 -21.66 -8.71
C GLU A 167 -12.67 -20.67 -7.65
N GLY A 168 -12.93 -19.37 -7.83
CA GLY A 168 -12.64 -18.34 -6.85
C GLY A 168 -13.63 -18.38 -5.69
N GLN A 169 -13.14 -18.06 -4.50
CA GLN A 169 -13.86 -18.17 -3.25
C GLN A 169 -13.69 -16.89 -2.42
N LEU A 170 -14.71 -16.53 -1.65
CA LEU A 170 -14.59 -15.53 -0.59
C LEU A 170 -14.52 -16.25 0.75
N VAL A 171 -13.74 -15.72 1.69
CA VAL A 171 -13.58 -16.33 3.01
C VAL A 171 -14.53 -15.65 4.00
N PHE A 172 -15.47 -16.42 4.52
CA PHE A 172 -16.40 -16.08 5.59
C PHE A 172 -15.91 -16.66 6.92
N CYS A 173 -16.69 -16.51 7.99
CA CYS A 173 -16.46 -17.20 9.25
C CYS A 173 -17.52 -18.26 9.49
N ASP A 174 -17.12 -19.38 10.11
CA ASP A 174 -18.05 -20.34 10.70
C ASP A 174 -18.52 -19.89 12.10
N ASP A 175 -19.30 -20.73 12.76
CA ASP A 175 -19.86 -20.47 14.10
C ASP A 175 -18.78 -20.33 15.20
N GLN A 176 -17.54 -20.75 14.93
CA GLN A 176 -16.40 -20.60 15.84
C GLN A 176 -15.45 -19.46 15.45
N GLY A 177 -15.76 -18.71 14.39
CA GLY A 177 -14.91 -17.63 13.89
C GLY A 177 -13.76 -18.10 13.00
N ALA A 178 -13.69 -19.38 12.68
CA ALA A 178 -12.68 -19.97 11.80
C ALA A 178 -13.00 -19.68 10.32
N PRO A 179 -12.00 -19.66 9.43
CA PRO A 179 -12.22 -19.38 8.02
C PRO A 179 -13.11 -20.44 7.36
N GLN A 180 -14.20 -19.98 6.76
CA GLN A 180 -15.11 -20.79 5.95
C GLN A 180 -15.10 -20.29 4.50
N GLN A 181 -14.57 -21.12 3.60
CA GLN A 181 -14.55 -20.83 2.17
C GLN A 181 -15.97 -20.86 1.58
N MET A 182 -16.34 -19.83 0.82
CA MET A 182 -17.57 -19.78 0.04
C MET A 182 -17.27 -19.59 -1.43
N SER A 183 -17.53 -20.62 -2.24
CA SER A 183 -17.28 -20.55 -3.68
C SER A 183 -18.19 -19.54 -4.38
N ALA A 184 -17.71 -18.97 -5.48
CA ALA A 184 -18.50 -18.01 -6.25
C ALA A 184 -19.82 -18.60 -6.77
N THR A 185 -19.86 -19.89 -7.10
CA THR A 185 -21.10 -20.61 -7.43
C THR A 185 -22.06 -20.67 -6.25
N MET A 186 -21.57 -20.97 -5.04
CA MET A 186 -22.40 -20.96 -3.84
C MET A 186 -22.93 -19.56 -3.52
N LEU A 187 -22.08 -18.54 -3.61
CA LEU A 187 -22.47 -17.15 -3.41
C LEU A 187 -23.50 -16.69 -4.46
N GLY A 188 -23.33 -17.10 -5.73
CA GLY A 188 -24.31 -16.85 -6.78
C GLY A 188 -25.66 -17.53 -6.53
N ARG A 189 -25.68 -18.70 -5.87
CA ARG A 189 -26.93 -19.34 -5.40
C ARG A 189 -27.55 -18.54 -4.26
N LEU A 190 -26.75 -18.01 -3.34
CA LEU A 190 -27.24 -17.19 -2.24
C LEU A 190 -27.89 -15.88 -2.76
N PHE A 191 -27.31 -15.26 -3.78
CA PHE A 191 -27.88 -14.07 -4.43
C PHE A 191 -29.08 -14.38 -5.33
N SER A 192 -29.29 -15.64 -5.69
CA SER A 192 -30.42 -16.06 -6.53
C SER A 192 -31.73 -15.84 -5.77
N GLY A 193 -32.66 -15.11 -6.39
CA GLY A 193 -33.93 -14.70 -5.78
C GLY A 193 -33.97 -13.22 -5.41
N HIS A 194 -32.82 -12.59 -5.18
CA HIS A 194 -32.73 -11.14 -4.92
C HIS A 194 -32.63 -10.37 -6.25
N SER A 195 -33.77 -10.23 -6.94
CA SER A 195 -33.83 -9.65 -8.30
C SER A 195 -33.39 -8.18 -8.39
N THR A 196 -33.39 -7.44 -7.27
CA THR A 196 -32.92 -6.05 -7.19
C THR A 196 -31.42 -5.91 -7.04
N LEU A 197 -30.72 -6.97 -6.60
CA LEU A 197 -29.27 -6.95 -6.43
C LEU A 197 -28.61 -7.02 -7.81
N ARG A 198 -28.05 -5.89 -8.26
CA ARG A 198 -27.47 -5.75 -9.61
C ARG A 198 -25.97 -5.58 -9.61
N LEU A 199 -25.38 -5.17 -8.49
CA LEU A 199 -23.94 -4.93 -8.36
C LEU A 199 -23.38 -5.69 -7.15
N ALA A 200 -22.25 -6.35 -7.34
CA ALA A 200 -21.39 -6.78 -6.24
C ALA A 200 -20.06 -6.02 -6.33
N PHE A 201 -19.63 -5.43 -5.21
CA PHE A 201 -18.35 -4.77 -5.05
C PHE A 201 -17.53 -5.62 -4.08
N LEU A 202 -16.49 -6.27 -4.58
CA LEU A 202 -15.65 -7.19 -3.83
C LEU A 202 -14.30 -6.52 -3.56
N ASN A 203 -14.19 -5.83 -2.43
CA ASN A 203 -12.93 -5.33 -1.88
C ASN A 203 -12.20 -6.46 -1.15
N ALA A 204 -11.90 -7.50 -1.91
CA ALA A 204 -11.14 -8.66 -1.46
C ALA A 204 -10.14 -8.98 -2.55
N CYS A 205 -8.88 -9.17 -2.18
CA CYS A 205 -7.88 -9.66 -3.10
C CYS A 205 -8.30 -11.05 -3.57
N GLU A 206 -8.14 -11.35 -4.85
CA GLU A 206 -8.08 -12.73 -5.32
C GLU A 206 -6.76 -13.33 -4.80
N GLY A 207 -6.74 -13.68 -3.50
CA GLY A 207 -5.56 -14.09 -2.76
C GLY A 207 -5.01 -15.43 -3.27
N GLY A 208 -3.72 -15.43 -3.60
CA GLY A 208 -2.94 -16.62 -3.95
C GLY A 208 -2.18 -16.45 -5.26
N ARG A 209 -0.97 -15.91 -5.20
CA ARG A 209 0.03 -16.05 -6.27
C ARG A 209 0.71 -17.40 -6.08
N ASN A 210 0.46 -18.40 -6.94
CA ASN A 210 1.42 -19.48 -7.21
C ASN A 210 1.13 -20.41 -8.42
N SER A 211 0.21 -20.14 -9.34
CA SER A 211 0.09 -20.93 -10.59
C SER A 211 -0.74 -20.30 -11.72
N ASP A 212 -0.33 -20.57 -12.95
CA ASP A 212 -0.88 -20.02 -14.21
C ASP A 212 -2.34 -20.44 -14.54
N ALA A 213 -2.98 -21.27 -13.69
CA ALA A 213 -4.38 -21.72 -13.85
C ALA A 213 -5.39 -20.90 -13.00
N GLU A 214 -4.92 -19.93 -12.21
CA GLU A 214 -5.62 -19.33 -11.06
C GLU A 214 -6.69 -18.26 -11.39
N LEU A 215 -6.92 -17.92 -12.66
CA LEU A 215 -7.51 -16.61 -12.99
C LEU A 215 -8.75 -16.65 -13.91
N PHE A 216 -9.24 -17.85 -14.28
CA PHE A 216 -10.47 -17.94 -15.08
C PHE A 216 -11.77 -17.91 -14.26
N SER A 217 -11.67 -18.19 -12.98
CA SER A 217 -12.81 -18.23 -12.08
C SER A 217 -12.73 -17.17 -10.99
N SER A 218 -12.30 -15.97 -11.38
CA SER A 218 -12.51 -14.80 -10.53
C SER A 218 -13.95 -14.81 -10.01
N VAL A 219 -14.13 -14.54 -8.72
CA VAL A 219 -15.46 -14.48 -8.11
C VAL A 219 -16.37 -13.56 -8.93
N GLY A 220 -15.80 -12.50 -9.51
CA GLY A 220 -16.49 -11.58 -10.43
C GLY A 220 -17.05 -12.20 -11.70
N ALA A 221 -16.26 -13.00 -12.43
CA ALA A 221 -16.73 -13.64 -13.67
C ALA A 221 -17.87 -14.63 -13.38
N VAL A 222 -17.72 -15.47 -12.36
CA VAL A 222 -18.73 -16.48 -11.99
C VAL A 222 -20.02 -15.82 -11.52
N LEU A 223 -19.95 -14.82 -10.62
CA LEU A 223 -21.14 -14.11 -10.15
C LEU A 223 -21.89 -13.40 -11.29
N THR A 224 -21.16 -12.84 -12.26
CA THR A 224 -21.75 -12.23 -13.45
C THR A 224 -22.49 -13.27 -14.30
N ARG A 225 -21.89 -14.46 -14.49
CA ARG A 225 -22.55 -15.60 -15.17
C ARG A 225 -23.79 -16.08 -14.42
N ARG A 226 -23.76 -16.05 -13.09
CA ARG A 226 -24.86 -16.48 -12.21
C ARG A 226 -25.99 -15.46 -12.07
N GLY A 227 -25.85 -14.25 -12.63
CA GLY A 227 -26.96 -13.32 -12.82
C GLY A 227 -26.82 -11.94 -12.18
N ILE A 228 -25.70 -11.65 -11.53
CA ILE A 228 -25.36 -10.27 -11.14
C ILE A 228 -25.01 -9.48 -12.41
N ALA A 229 -25.48 -8.23 -12.52
CA ALA A 229 -25.36 -7.47 -13.77
C ALA A 229 -23.94 -6.89 -13.96
N ALA A 230 -23.28 -6.54 -12.86
CA ALA A 230 -21.87 -6.18 -12.83
C ALA A 230 -21.21 -6.57 -11.52
N VAL A 231 -19.93 -6.92 -11.57
CA VAL A 231 -19.11 -7.21 -10.39
C VAL A 231 -17.77 -6.52 -10.52
N ILE A 232 -17.39 -5.82 -9.45
CA ILE A 232 -16.06 -5.24 -9.27
C ILE A 232 -15.28 -6.19 -8.35
N SER A 233 -14.09 -6.62 -8.78
CA SER A 233 -13.15 -7.39 -7.96
C SER A 233 -11.73 -6.82 -8.08
N MET A 234 -10.84 -7.20 -7.15
CA MET A 234 -9.45 -6.73 -7.15
C MET A 234 -8.52 -7.80 -7.74
N GLN A 235 -7.70 -7.42 -8.72
CA GLN A 235 -6.75 -8.34 -9.37
C GLN A 235 -5.37 -8.39 -8.70
N PHE A 236 -5.06 -7.38 -7.91
CA PHE A 236 -3.84 -7.23 -7.12
C PHE A 236 -4.22 -6.75 -5.72
N ASP A 237 -3.25 -6.74 -4.82
CA ASP A 237 -3.39 -6.02 -3.56
C ASP A 237 -3.60 -4.52 -3.84
N ILE A 238 -4.51 -3.91 -3.08
CA ILE A 238 -4.81 -2.49 -3.12
C ILE A 238 -4.62 -1.92 -1.73
N SER A 239 -3.95 -0.76 -1.64
CA SER A 239 -3.80 -0.04 -0.38
C SER A 239 -5.15 0.44 0.15
N ASP A 240 -5.26 0.52 1.48
CA ASP A 240 -6.46 1.03 2.15
C ASP A 240 -6.90 2.40 1.62
N ASN A 241 -5.94 3.29 1.38
CA ASN A 241 -6.21 4.64 0.86
C ASN A 241 -6.76 4.59 -0.56
N ALA A 242 -6.18 3.76 -1.44
CA ALA A 242 -6.66 3.61 -2.81
C ALA A 242 -8.02 2.91 -2.85
N ALA A 243 -8.27 1.89 -2.03
CA ALA A 243 -9.56 1.22 -1.94
C ALA A 243 -10.66 2.18 -1.45
N LEU A 244 -10.36 2.99 -0.43
CA LEU A 244 -11.26 3.99 0.12
C LEU A 244 -11.62 5.07 -0.92
N GLU A 245 -10.60 5.67 -1.53
CA GLU A 245 -10.79 6.73 -2.53
C GLU A 245 -11.50 6.20 -3.78
N PHE A 246 -11.20 4.97 -4.20
CA PHE A 246 -11.91 4.31 -5.29
C PHE A 246 -13.38 4.11 -4.95
N ALA A 247 -13.71 3.55 -3.78
CA ALA A 247 -15.09 3.34 -3.35
C ALA A 247 -15.86 4.67 -3.27
N ARG A 248 -15.25 5.71 -2.69
CA ARG A 248 -15.81 7.06 -2.60
C ARG A 248 -16.20 7.60 -3.98
N LEU A 249 -15.25 7.68 -4.91
CA LEU A 249 -15.47 8.21 -6.26
C LEU A 249 -16.44 7.35 -7.07
N PHE A 250 -16.36 6.03 -6.90
CA PHE A 250 -17.22 5.07 -7.57
C PHE A 250 -18.68 5.25 -7.16
N TYR A 251 -18.99 5.22 -5.86
CA TYR A 251 -20.36 5.37 -5.36
C TYR A 251 -20.89 6.78 -5.59
N ASP A 252 -20.03 7.80 -5.55
CA ASP A 252 -20.39 9.17 -5.91
C ASP A 252 -20.86 9.30 -7.37
N ALA A 253 -20.19 8.60 -8.29
CA ALA A 253 -20.62 8.54 -9.69
C ALA A 253 -21.88 7.69 -9.88
N LEU A 254 -21.96 6.53 -9.22
CA LEU A 254 -23.09 5.60 -9.32
C LEU A 254 -24.39 6.20 -8.76
N ALA A 255 -24.32 6.90 -7.63
CA ALA A 255 -25.48 7.58 -7.02
C ALA A 255 -26.04 8.71 -7.91
N ARG A 256 -25.20 9.34 -8.75
CA ARG A 256 -25.64 10.29 -9.79
C ARG A 256 -26.23 9.61 -11.04
N GLY A 257 -26.44 8.28 -11.02
CA GLY A 257 -27.00 7.53 -12.13
C GLY A 257 -26.03 7.34 -13.30
N ARG A 258 -24.72 7.48 -13.08
CA ARG A 258 -23.73 7.21 -14.14
C ARG A 258 -23.64 5.70 -14.40
N PRO A 259 -23.38 5.28 -15.66
CA PRO A 259 -23.08 3.88 -15.96
C PRO A 259 -21.93 3.34 -15.10
N VAL A 260 -22.00 2.07 -14.72
CA VAL A 260 -21.05 1.44 -13.78
C VAL A 260 -19.60 1.47 -14.30
N ASP A 261 -19.41 1.30 -15.59
CA ASP A 261 -18.11 1.36 -16.25
C ASP A 261 -17.54 2.78 -16.27
N VAL A 262 -18.39 3.79 -16.46
CA VAL A 262 -18.00 5.20 -16.34
C VAL A 262 -17.65 5.54 -14.89
N ALA A 263 -18.38 4.98 -13.91
CA ALA A 263 -18.07 5.15 -12.49
C ALA A 263 -16.71 4.53 -12.13
N VAL A 264 -16.41 3.33 -12.64
CA VAL A 264 -15.09 2.69 -12.49
C VAL A 264 -14.00 3.55 -13.13
N THR A 265 -14.15 3.97 -14.38
CA THR A 265 -13.16 4.84 -15.05
C THR A 265 -12.94 6.14 -14.28
N THR A 266 -14.00 6.77 -13.77
CA THR A 266 -13.90 7.99 -12.96
C THR A 266 -13.09 7.76 -11.70
N ALA A 267 -13.31 6.64 -11.01
CA ALA A 267 -12.55 6.28 -9.82
C ALA A 267 -11.08 5.99 -10.14
N ARG A 268 -10.78 5.29 -11.25
CA ARG A 268 -9.41 5.05 -11.73
C ARG A 268 -8.65 6.35 -12.00
N MET A 269 -9.30 7.31 -12.66
CA MET A 269 -8.71 8.63 -12.89
C MET A 269 -8.38 9.34 -11.58
N GLY A 270 -9.30 9.33 -10.61
CA GLY A 270 -9.06 9.95 -9.31
C GLY A 270 -7.87 9.31 -8.59
N LEU A 271 -7.75 7.98 -8.62
CA LEU A 271 -6.58 7.29 -8.10
C LEU A 271 -5.28 7.71 -8.82
N SER A 272 -5.31 7.83 -10.15
CA SER A 272 -4.14 8.29 -10.91
C SER A 272 -3.73 9.74 -10.60
N PHE A 273 -4.67 10.58 -10.16
CA PHE A 273 -4.36 11.95 -9.74
C PHE A 273 -3.83 11.99 -8.31
N ALA A 274 -4.36 11.15 -7.43
CA ALA A 274 -3.90 11.03 -6.04
C ALA A 274 -2.48 10.46 -5.95
N ASP A 275 -2.14 9.51 -6.82
CA ASP A 275 -0.78 8.97 -6.96
C ASP A 275 -0.38 8.86 -8.44
N PRO A 276 0.26 9.91 -9.01
CA PRO A 276 0.68 9.93 -10.42
C PRO A 276 1.74 8.88 -10.80
N GLN A 277 2.47 8.33 -9.82
CA GLN A 277 3.45 7.27 -10.04
C GLN A 277 2.89 5.88 -9.71
N GLY A 278 1.78 5.84 -8.98
CA GLY A 278 1.04 4.65 -8.61
C GLY A 278 0.38 3.96 -9.79
N VAL A 279 0.20 2.65 -9.61
CA VAL A 279 -0.48 1.77 -10.57
C VAL A 279 -1.73 1.11 -10.00
N GLU A 280 -2.10 1.43 -8.75
CA GLU A 280 -3.24 0.84 -8.05
C GLU A 280 -4.58 1.16 -8.72
N TRP A 281 -4.65 2.21 -9.57
CA TRP A 281 -5.79 2.50 -10.42
C TRP A 281 -6.13 1.35 -11.38
N ALA A 282 -5.18 0.47 -11.71
CA ALA A 282 -5.44 -0.71 -12.55
C ALA A 282 -5.95 -1.92 -11.74
N THR A 283 -5.86 -1.90 -10.41
CA THR A 283 -6.21 -3.05 -9.56
C THR A 283 -7.68 -3.46 -9.65
N PRO A 284 -8.67 -2.54 -9.65
CA PRO A 284 -10.07 -2.91 -9.75
C PRO A 284 -10.43 -3.38 -11.16
N MET A 285 -10.95 -4.59 -11.30
CA MET A 285 -11.50 -5.17 -12.53
C MET A 285 -13.02 -5.06 -12.56
N LEU A 286 -13.59 -4.78 -13.73
CA LEU A 286 -15.05 -4.75 -13.92
C LEU A 286 -15.48 -5.87 -14.86
N HIS A 287 -16.17 -6.86 -14.30
CA HIS A 287 -16.93 -7.84 -15.05
C HIS A 287 -18.37 -7.35 -15.19
N MET A 288 -18.91 -7.36 -16.41
CA MET A 288 -20.31 -6.98 -16.59
C MET A 288 -20.97 -7.72 -17.75
N ARG A 289 -22.29 -7.83 -17.64
CA ARG A 289 -23.17 -8.33 -18.72
C ARG A 289 -24.14 -7.26 -19.22
N ALA A 290 -24.35 -6.20 -18.45
CA ALA A 290 -25.17 -5.06 -18.87
C ALA A 290 -24.56 -4.44 -20.13
N PRO A 291 -25.27 -4.37 -21.27
CA PRO A 291 -24.68 -3.89 -22.52
C PRO A 291 -24.30 -2.40 -22.44
N ASP A 292 -25.16 -1.58 -21.84
CA ASP A 292 -25.00 -0.14 -21.75
C ASP A 292 -24.30 0.32 -20.46
N GLY A 293 -23.99 -0.58 -19.53
CA GLY A 293 -23.40 -0.28 -18.23
C GLY A 293 -24.38 0.39 -17.25
N CYS A 294 -25.61 0.65 -17.68
CA CYS A 294 -26.65 1.24 -16.84
C CYS A 294 -27.25 0.13 -15.97
N LEU A 295 -26.95 0.14 -14.67
CA LEU A 295 -27.53 -0.82 -13.74
C LEU A 295 -28.82 -0.29 -13.11
N PHE A 296 -28.89 1.02 -12.93
CA PHE A 296 -29.94 1.73 -12.23
C PHE A 296 -30.36 2.97 -13.01
N THR A 297 -31.66 3.23 -13.10
CA THR A 297 -32.16 4.58 -13.41
C THR A 297 -32.49 5.26 -12.10
N VAL A 298 -31.68 6.23 -11.70
CA VAL A 298 -31.87 6.98 -10.45
C VAL A 298 -32.70 8.22 -10.76
N ASP A 299 -33.89 8.33 -10.17
CA ASP A 299 -34.75 9.51 -10.31
C ASP A 299 -34.09 10.70 -9.58
N ALA A 300 -33.15 11.37 -10.25
CA ALA A 300 -32.41 12.51 -9.70
C ALA A 300 -33.32 13.71 -9.36
N GLY A 301 -34.53 13.76 -9.94
CA GLY A 301 -35.50 14.86 -9.78
C GLY A 301 -36.13 15.03 -8.39
N ALA A 302 -35.86 14.14 -7.42
CA ALA A 302 -36.37 14.28 -6.05
C ALA A 302 -35.40 15.00 -5.10
N ALA A 303 -34.14 15.25 -5.51
CA ALA A 303 -33.10 15.83 -4.65
C ALA A 303 -32.37 17.03 -5.31
N VAL A 304 -33.05 17.73 -6.23
CA VAL A 304 -32.54 18.92 -6.91
C VAL A 304 -32.91 20.16 -6.08
N PHE A 305 -31.89 20.75 -5.45
CA PHE A 305 -31.83 22.09 -4.85
C PHE A 305 -33.00 22.54 -3.96
N ASP A 306 -32.95 22.21 -2.68
CA ASP A 306 -33.57 23.03 -1.62
C ASP A 306 -32.47 23.36 -0.61
N GLU A 307 -31.62 24.36 -0.91
CA GLU A 307 -30.54 24.85 -0.03
C GLU A 307 -31.07 25.51 1.25
N GLU A 308 -32.39 25.62 1.45
CA GLU A 308 -32.99 26.30 2.60
C GLU A 308 -33.89 25.44 3.50
N LYS A 309 -33.99 24.11 3.31
CA LYS A 309 -34.74 23.27 4.27
C LYS A 309 -33.83 22.61 5.32
N PRO A 310 -33.95 22.97 6.62
CA PRO A 310 -33.41 22.11 7.66
C PRO A 310 -34.30 20.86 7.75
N VAL A 311 -33.79 19.73 7.27
CA VAL A 311 -34.46 18.43 7.41
C VAL A 311 -34.00 17.76 8.71
N PRO A 312 -34.89 17.08 9.47
CA PRO A 312 -34.64 16.72 10.85
C PRO A 312 -33.62 15.58 10.97
N ARG A 313 -32.68 15.72 11.91
CA ARG A 313 -31.75 14.64 12.29
C ARG A 313 -32.52 13.41 12.78
N PRO A 314 -32.28 12.21 12.23
CA PRO A 314 -32.69 10.98 12.90
C PRO A 314 -31.95 10.92 14.25
N THR A 315 -32.70 10.68 15.32
CA THR A 315 -32.15 10.58 16.67
C THR A 315 -31.40 9.26 16.80
N ILE A 316 -30.09 9.26 16.53
CA ILE A 316 -29.19 8.22 17.02
C ILE A 316 -29.09 8.42 18.52
N GLN A 317 -29.64 7.49 19.31
CA GLN A 317 -29.41 7.46 20.75
C GLN A 317 -27.92 7.28 21.00
N LYS A 318 -27.25 8.37 21.40
CA LYS A 318 -25.92 8.31 22.01
C LYS A 318 -26.03 7.47 23.29
N ALA A 319 -25.45 6.28 23.27
CA ALA A 319 -25.08 5.61 24.51
C ALA A 319 -24.11 6.53 25.26
N VAL A 320 -24.47 6.90 26.50
CA VAL A 320 -23.59 7.61 27.42
C VAL A 320 -22.41 6.68 27.74
N PRO A 321 -21.14 7.08 27.54
CA PRO A 321 -20.01 6.25 27.94
C PRO A 321 -20.03 6.09 29.47
N PRO A 322 -19.76 4.89 30.00
CA PRO A 322 -19.58 4.73 31.43
C PRO A 322 -18.38 5.59 31.91
N PRO A 323 -18.38 6.03 33.18
CA PRO A 323 -17.30 6.84 33.71
C PRO A 323 -15.96 6.08 33.62
N VAL A 324 -14.93 6.81 33.19
CA VAL A 324 -13.56 6.33 33.00
C VAL A 324 -13.01 5.76 34.30
N PRO A 325 -12.57 4.49 34.34
CA PRO A 325 -11.75 3.98 35.43
C PRO A 325 -10.31 4.48 35.25
N ASP A 326 -9.79 5.06 36.33
CA ASP A 326 -8.41 5.36 36.74
C ASP A 326 -7.25 5.32 35.70
N ALA A 327 -6.53 6.44 35.59
CA ALA A 327 -5.51 6.76 34.57
C ALA A 327 -4.15 6.04 34.75
N GLY A 328 -4.02 5.12 35.72
CA GLY A 328 -2.76 4.43 36.01
C GLY A 328 -2.51 3.14 35.20
N GLN A 329 -3.55 2.46 34.72
CA GLN A 329 -3.42 1.13 34.10
C GLN A 329 -3.54 1.12 32.56
N SER A 330 -4.14 2.16 31.96
CA SER A 330 -4.37 2.24 30.50
C SER A 330 -3.07 2.47 29.70
N SER A 331 -2.20 3.37 30.18
CA SER A 331 -1.01 3.83 29.43
C SER A 331 0.02 2.70 29.20
N THR A 332 0.20 1.80 30.18
CA THR A 332 1.14 0.68 30.09
C THR A 332 0.70 -0.35 29.04
N ARG A 333 -0.62 -0.54 28.87
CA ARG A 333 -1.16 -1.48 27.89
C ARG A 333 -0.94 -0.98 26.45
N GLY A 334 -1.13 0.32 26.20
CA GLY A 334 -0.87 0.94 24.89
C GLY A 334 0.60 0.82 24.47
N LEU A 335 1.53 1.07 25.40
CA LEU A 335 2.97 0.95 25.16
C LEU A 335 3.41 -0.48 24.84
N ASN A 336 2.90 -1.47 25.59
CA ASN A 336 3.23 -2.87 25.34
C ASN A 336 2.70 -3.35 23.98
N ILE A 337 1.55 -2.83 23.54
CA ILE A 337 1.00 -3.10 22.20
C ILE A 337 1.91 -2.50 21.13
N LEU A 338 2.33 -1.24 21.29
CA LEU A 338 3.24 -0.57 20.35
C LEU A 338 4.56 -1.33 20.21
N ARG A 339 5.20 -1.64 21.35
CA ARG A 339 6.45 -2.39 21.39
C ARG A 339 6.36 -3.69 20.59
N ARG A 340 5.38 -4.53 20.91
CA ARG A 340 5.19 -5.82 20.23
C ARG A 340 4.93 -5.66 18.73
N LYS A 341 4.19 -4.62 18.32
CA LYS A 341 3.91 -4.37 16.91
C LYS A 341 5.14 -3.89 16.14
N VAL A 342 5.97 -3.05 16.76
CA VAL A 342 7.25 -2.62 16.18
C VAL A 342 8.18 -3.83 16.03
N GLU A 343 8.27 -4.68 17.05
CA GLU A 343 9.04 -5.93 17.00
C GLU A 343 8.55 -6.84 15.86
N GLN A 344 7.27 -7.17 15.82
CA GLN A 344 6.72 -8.10 14.82
C GLN A 344 6.81 -7.59 13.38
N PHE A 345 6.44 -6.33 13.15
CA PHE A 345 6.36 -5.80 11.79
C PHE A 345 7.72 -5.34 11.28
N TRP A 346 8.40 -4.47 12.03
CA TRP A 346 9.63 -3.83 11.57
C TRP A 346 10.88 -4.66 11.87
N ILE A 347 10.95 -5.29 13.04
CA ILE A 347 12.13 -6.09 13.39
C ILE A 347 12.04 -7.47 12.74
N ASP A 348 11.02 -8.27 13.01
CA ASP A 348 10.93 -9.62 12.46
C ASP A 348 10.53 -9.61 10.98
N GLY A 349 9.56 -8.76 10.62
CA GLY A 349 9.00 -8.70 9.28
C GLY A 349 9.88 -8.02 8.24
N VAL A 350 10.62 -6.96 8.61
CA VAL A 350 11.46 -6.17 7.69
C VAL A 350 12.94 -6.41 7.93
N LEU A 351 13.45 -6.17 9.15
CA LEU A 351 14.88 -6.31 9.46
C LEU A 351 15.34 -7.77 9.47
N GLY A 352 14.57 -8.70 10.03
CA GLY A 352 14.91 -10.12 10.12
C GLY A 352 14.90 -10.83 8.77
N LYS A 353 14.18 -10.28 7.79
CA LYS A 353 14.22 -10.70 6.38
C LYS A 353 15.26 -9.94 5.56
N SER A 354 15.93 -8.94 6.15
CA SER A 354 16.98 -8.19 5.49
C SER A 354 18.28 -8.97 5.52
N VAL A 355 18.86 -9.17 4.34
CA VAL A 355 20.16 -9.84 4.17
C VAL A 355 21.31 -9.00 4.75
N PHE A 356 21.05 -7.78 5.20
CA PHE A 356 22.04 -6.86 5.80
C PHE A 356 22.16 -6.95 7.32
N GLN A 357 21.41 -7.84 7.99
CA GLN A 357 21.40 -7.94 9.45
C GLN A 357 22.81 -8.16 10.05
N GLN A 358 23.71 -8.84 9.33
CA GLN A 358 25.10 -9.07 9.73
C GLN A 358 26.07 -7.95 9.28
N MET A 359 25.76 -7.21 8.21
CA MET A 359 26.68 -6.22 7.62
C MET A 359 26.66 -4.86 8.34
N LEU A 360 25.56 -4.56 9.03
CA LEU A 360 25.33 -3.27 9.71
C LEU A 360 26.26 -2.98 10.88
N TYR A 361 26.89 -4.01 11.45
CA TYR A 361 27.88 -3.82 12.52
C TYR A 361 29.13 -3.08 12.04
N GLU A 362 29.33 -2.97 10.73
CA GLU A 362 30.54 -2.38 10.13
C GLU A 362 30.24 -1.32 9.05
N LEU A 363 29.01 -0.82 8.85
CA LEU A 363 28.82 0.28 7.91
C LEU A 363 29.72 1.47 8.27
N GLY A 364 30.40 2.06 7.29
CA GLY A 364 31.21 3.25 7.52
C GLY A 364 30.33 4.41 7.95
N VAL A 365 30.36 4.75 9.24
CA VAL A 365 29.63 5.88 9.82
C VAL A 365 30.61 7.03 10.04
N GLN A 366 30.27 8.20 9.50
CA GLN A 366 31.02 9.44 9.71
C GLN A 366 30.16 10.46 10.47
N SER A 367 30.71 11.07 11.52
CA SER A 367 30.02 12.16 12.22
C SER A 367 29.98 13.44 11.38
N MET A 368 28.83 14.13 11.40
CA MET A 368 28.53 15.37 10.67
C MET A 368 27.85 16.40 11.59
N SER A 369 28.52 16.79 12.67
CA SER A 369 27.96 17.73 13.67
C SER A 369 27.53 19.09 13.09
N ASP A 370 28.06 19.49 11.94
CA ASP A 370 27.70 20.72 11.21
C ASP A 370 26.38 20.62 10.41
N ALA A 371 25.83 19.42 10.25
CA ALA A 371 24.58 19.20 9.51
C ALA A 371 23.31 19.48 10.35
N VAL A 372 23.44 19.77 11.65
CA VAL A 372 22.33 20.05 12.55
C VAL A 372 22.50 21.41 13.25
N ALA A 373 21.39 22.06 13.58
CA ALA A 373 21.38 23.30 14.35
C ALA A 373 21.37 22.97 15.86
N SER A 374 22.54 22.72 16.45
CA SER A 374 22.64 22.35 17.87
C SER A 374 22.50 23.57 18.82
N PRO A 375 21.62 23.54 19.84
CA PRO A 375 21.49 24.61 20.84
C PRO A 375 22.75 24.85 21.69
N TRP A 376 23.65 23.87 21.74
CA TRP A 376 24.89 23.89 22.53
C TRP A 376 26.10 24.36 21.72
N SER A 377 25.91 24.79 20.47
CA SER A 377 27.01 25.20 19.57
C SER A 377 27.65 26.54 19.95
N THR A 378 27.14 27.24 20.96
CA THR A 378 27.85 28.38 21.57
C THR A 378 28.80 27.87 22.65
N GLN A 379 30.07 27.73 22.26
CA GLN A 379 31.23 27.43 23.11
C GLN A 379 31.36 25.96 23.56
N ILE A 380 31.99 25.13 22.73
CA ILE A 380 33.24 24.39 23.00
C ILE A 380 33.58 23.56 21.74
N ASP A 381 34.62 24.02 21.05
CA ASP A 381 35.54 23.36 20.12
C ASP A 381 35.10 22.70 18.78
N GLN A 382 35.60 23.35 17.72
CA GLN A 382 35.93 22.90 16.36
C GLN A 382 34.86 22.98 15.26
N LEU A 383 34.50 24.22 14.90
CA LEU A 383 34.25 24.60 13.50
C LEU A 383 35.48 24.18 12.65
N GLY A 384 35.38 23.03 11.98
CA GLY A 384 36.41 22.50 11.08
C GLY A 384 37.03 21.16 11.47
N ALA A 385 36.50 20.44 12.48
CA ALA A 385 36.95 19.08 12.75
C ALA A 385 36.64 18.15 11.55
N PRO A 386 37.61 17.37 11.05
CA PRO A 386 37.36 16.40 9.99
C PRO A 386 36.33 15.38 10.45
N SER A 387 35.45 14.94 9.55
CA SER A 387 34.50 13.85 9.76
C SER A 387 35.21 12.66 10.40
N GLN A 388 34.96 12.42 11.70
CA GLN A 388 35.53 11.28 12.40
C GLN A 388 34.71 10.03 12.06
N SER A 389 35.41 8.97 11.67
CA SER A 389 34.80 7.64 11.58
C SER A 389 34.60 7.09 12.98
N LEU A 390 33.53 6.32 13.20
CA LEU A 390 33.31 5.64 14.49
C LEU A 390 34.55 4.86 14.93
N ALA A 391 34.83 4.88 16.24
CA ALA A 391 35.88 4.05 16.82
C ALA A 391 35.55 2.56 16.61
N THR A 392 36.58 1.73 16.37
CA THR A 392 36.40 0.29 16.13
C THR A 392 35.63 -0.36 17.28
N GLY A 393 34.44 -0.90 16.99
CA GLY A 393 33.57 -1.56 17.97
C GLY A 393 32.48 -0.67 18.60
N GLN A 394 32.44 0.63 18.30
CA GLN A 394 31.35 1.51 18.74
C GLN A 394 30.09 1.26 17.90
N THR A 395 28.96 1.02 18.55
CA THR A 395 27.68 0.77 17.86
C THR A 395 26.89 2.05 17.64
N LEU A 396 25.90 2.00 16.73
CA LEU A 396 24.97 3.11 16.51
C LEU A 396 24.14 3.45 17.76
N ALA A 397 23.89 2.48 18.64
CA ALA A 397 23.22 2.69 19.91
C ALA A 397 24.10 3.48 20.89
N ASP A 398 25.38 3.13 20.97
CA ASP A 398 26.33 3.88 21.82
C ASP A 398 26.42 5.35 21.39
N LEU A 399 26.46 5.61 20.07
CA LEU A 399 26.44 6.97 19.54
C LEU A 399 25.11 7.68 19.82
N PHE A 400 23.99 7.00 19.67
CA PHE A 400 22.68 7.57 19.96
C PHE A 400 22.57 8.01 21.44
N ASP A 401 23.05 7.18 22.36
CA ASP A 401 23.06 7.47 23.80
C ASP A 401 24.09 8.55 24.17
N GLU A 402 25.31 8.49 23.63
CA GLU A 402 26.39 9.46 23.87
C GLU A 402 25.97 10.90 23.52
N TYR A 403 25.26 11.07 22.41
CA TYR A 403 24.79 12.38 21.94
C TYR A 403 23.37 12.73 22.39
N GLY A 404 22.81 12.02 23.39
CA GLY A 404 21.54 12.42 24.02
C GLY A 404 20.29 12.23 23.17
N GLY A 405 20.29 11.22 22.28
CA GLY A 405 19.08 10.66 21.67
C GLY A 405 18.42 11.45 20.53
N LEU A 406 18.96 12.61 20.13
CA LEU A 406 18.45 13.38 18.99
C LEU A 406 19.40 13.25 17.81
N LEU A 407 19.08 12.37 16.86
CA LEU A 407 20.01 11.91 15.81
C LEU A 407 19.44 12.08 14.39
N LEU A 408 20.25 12.62 13.49
CA LEU A 408 19.99 12.62 12.05
C LEU A 408 20.88 11.59 11.33
N ILE A 409 20.29 10.70 10.54
CA ILE A 409 21.02 9.77 9.65
C ILE A 409 20.92 10.26 8.20
N LEU A 410 22.06 10.61 7.63
CA LEU A 410 22.24 10.98 6.24
C LEU A 410 22.92 9.86 5.44
N GLY A 411 22.70 9.83 4.14
CA GLY A 411 23.36 8.87 3.26
C GLY A 411 22.81 8.87 1.85
N GLU A 412 23.57 8.29 0.93
CA GLU A 412 23.17 8.18 -0.47
C GLU A 412 21.94 7.25 -0.65
N PRO A 413 21.26 7.29 -1.81
CA PRO A 413 20.21 6.32 -2.13
C PRO A 413 20.74 4.88 -2.03
N GLY A 414 20.02 4.02 -1.30
CA GLY A 414 20.42 2.62 -1.11
C GLY A 414 21.58 2.39 -0.12
N ALA A 415 22.04 3.42 0.60
CA ALA A 415 23.12 3.31 1.60
C ALA A 415 22.71 2.58 2.91
N GLY A 416 21.45 2.13 3.05
CA GLY A 416 21.00 1.36 4.21
C GLY A 416 20.47 2.18 5.39
N LYS A 417 20.03 3.44 5.18
CA LYS A 417 19.49 4.32 6.25
C LYS A 417 18.36 3.67 7.05
N THR A 418 17.32 3.18 6.38
CA THR A 418 16.22 2.44 7.01
C THR A 418 16.74 1.23 7.80
N THR A 419 17.71 0.50 7.24
CA THR A 419 18.28 -0.68 7.90
C THR A 419 19.08 -0.32 9.15
N ALA A 420 19.82 0.80 9.12
CA ALA A 420 20.54 1.35 10.28
C ALA A 420 19.56 1.82 11.36
N MET A 421 18.52 2.56 10.99
CA MET A 421 17.44 2.96 11.90
C MET A 421 16.79 1.73 12.56
N LEU A 422 16.41 0.70 11.79
CA LEU A 422 15.79 -0.51 12.34
C LEU A 422 16.74 -1.32 13.23
N THR A 423 18.04 -1.30 12.93
CA THR A 423 19.06 -1.94 13.79
C THR A 423 19.15 -1.23 15.14
N LEU A 424 19.15 0.11 15.13
CA LEU A 424 19.07 0.89 16.35
C LEU A 424 17.75 0.63 17.09
N THR A 425 16.61 0.61 16.39
CA THR A 425 15.29 0.26 16.97
C THR A 425 15.36 -1.09 17.70
N ARG A 426 15.97 -2.12 17.10
CA ARG A 426 16.15 -3.42 17.75
C ARG A 426 17.01 -3.33 19.01
N SER A 427 18.15 -2.65 18.95
CA SER A 427 19.05 -2.51 20.12
C SER A 427 18.34 -1.78 21.28
N LEU A 428 17.61 -0.70 20.97
CA LEU A 428 16.81 0.04 21.96
C LEU A 428 15.73 -0.85 22.58
N LEU A 429 15.01 -1.64 21.78
CA LEU A 429 14.01 -2.59 22.29
C LEU A 429 14.64 -3.64 23.20
N GLN A 430 15.81 -4.18 22.84
CA GLN A 430 16.56 -5.13 23.67
C GLN A 430 16.99 -4.53 25.02
N HIS A 431 17.44 -3.27 25.03
CA HIS A 431 17.79 -2.55 26.26
C HIS A 431 16.57 -2.36 27.18
N ILE A 432 15.38 -2.11 26.62
CA ILE A 432 14.13 -2.03 27.38
C ILE A 432 13.80 -3.38 28.06
N GLU A 433 14.07 -4.52 27.42
CA GLU A 433 13.80 -5.84 28.02
C GLU A 433 14.77 -6.17 29.16
N ILE A 434 16.04 -5.80 29.00
CA ILE A 434 17.11 -6.09 29.96
C ILE A 434 17.04 -5.14 31.17
N GLY A 435 16.67 -3.88 30.97
CA GLY A 435 16.57 -2.85 32.00
C GLY A 435 15.31 -2.88 32.86
N ALA A 436 14.37 -3.80 32.62
CA ALA A 436 13.07 -3.90 33.30
C ALA A 436 13.13 -4.17 34.82
N GLY A 437 14.34 -4.34 35.39
CA GLY A 437 14.60 -4.44 36.82
C GLY A 437 14.74 -3.10 37.55
N ASP A 438 15.11 -2.03 36.84
CA ASP A 438 15.20 -0.68 37.38
C ASP A 438 13.92 0.11 37.04
N ASN A 439 13.37 0.82 38.02
CA ASN A 439 12.05 1.45 37.99
C ASN A 439 11.93 2.66 37.02
N ILE A 440 12.79 2.74 35.99
CA ILE A 440 12.87 3.81 35.00
C ILE A 440 12.28 3.30 33.68
N GLN A 441 11.07 3.75 33.37
CA GLN A 441 10.36 3.38 32.14
C GLN A 441 11.03 4.06 30.93
N GLN A 442 11.79 3.29 30.14
CA GLN A 442 12.42 3.77 28.90
C GLN A 442 11.39 3.98 27.79
N PRO A 443 11.59 4.98 26.89
CA PRO A 443 10.66 5.27 25.81
C PRO A 443 10.70 4.17 24.74
N VAL A 444 9.53 3.83 24.19
CA VAL A 444 9.42 2.80 23.14
C VAL A 444 9.73 3.42 21.78
N PRO A 445 10.71 2.90 21.00
CA PRO A 445 10.96 3.38 19.65
C PRO A 445 9.83 2.98 18.71
N VAL A 446 9.28 3.94 17.96
CA VAL A 446 8.17 3.72 17.02
C VAL A 446 8.52 4.30 15.66
N VAL A 447 8.40 3.50 14.60
CA VAL A 447 8.79 3.87 13.24
C VAL A 447 7.66 4.62 12.52
N PHE A 448 7.99 5.70 11.83
CA PHE A 448 7.04 6.47 11.02
C PHE A 448 7.66 6.80 9.68
N ASN A 449 6.89 6.70 8.59
CA ASN A 449 7.33 7.11 7.26
C ASN A 449 6.82 8.53 6.96
N LEU A 450 7.74 9.46 6.72
CA LEU A 450 7.47 10.88 6.48
C LEU A 450 6.82 11.18 5.12
N SER A 451 6.77 10.22 4.19
CA SER A 451 6.06 10.40 2.91
C SER A 451 4.57 10.70 3.07
N SER A 452 3.96 10.31 4.20
CA SER A 452 2.55 10.62 4.50
C SER A 452 2.34 11.95 5.25
N TRP A 453 3.42 12.69 5.55
CA TRP A 453 3.35 14.01 6.18
C TRP A 453 2.83 15.04 5.19
N SER A 454 1.84 15.84 5.61
CA SER A 454 1.23 16.89 4.79
C SER A 454 1.14 18.20 5.58
N PRO A 455 1.06 19.35 4.89
CA PRO A 455 0.93 20.65 5.54
C PRO A 455 -0.44 20.88 6.18
N ASP A 456 -1.39 19.94 6.03
CA ASP A 456 -2.69 19.99 6.71
C ASP A 456 -2.55 19.73 8.21
N PHE A 457 -1.41 19.20 8.65
CA PHE A 457 -1.06 19.07 10.06
C PHE A 457 -0.39 20.34 10.56
N SER A 458 -1.10 21.08 11.42
CA SER A 458 -0.53 22.23 12.13
C SER A 458 0.55 21.83 13.14
N LEU A 459 0.47 20.62 13.68
CA LEU A 459 1.40 20.07 14.68
C LEU A 459 1.88 18.68 14.26
N LEU A 460 3.17 18.39 14.44
CA LEU A 460 3.74 17.06 14.15
C LEU A 460 3.09 15.97 15.01
N GLU A 461 2.66 16.29 16.23
CA GLU A 461 1.99 15.36 17.13
C GLU A 461 0.65 14.86 16.61
N ASP A 462 -0.12 15.71 15.94
CA ASP A 462 -1.40 15.31 15.36
C ASP A 462 -1.16 14.31 14.23
N TRP A 463 -0.10 14.54 13.45
CA TRP A 463 0.35 13.58 12.45
C TRP A 463 0.84 12.27 13.10
N LEU A 464 1.71 12.32 14.11
CA LEU A 464 2.20 11.13 14.82
C LEU A 464 1.06 10.33 15.47
N ALA A 465 0.09 11.00 16.09
CA ALA A 465 -1.08 10.35 16.68
C ALA A 465 -1.98 9.69 15.62
N ARG A 466 -2.17 10.34 14.47
CA ARG A 466 -2.88 9.77 13.33
C ARG A 466 -2.15 8.55 12.77
N GLU A 467 -0.84 8.64 12.58
CA GLU A 467 -0.03 7.51 12.09
C GLU A 467 0.02 6.37 13.10
N MET A 468 0.02 6.65 14.41
CA MET A 468 -0.13 5.61 15.43
C MET A 468 -1.46 4.89 15.36
N SER A 469 -2.54 5.62 15.08
CA SER A 469 -3.85 5.02 14.84
C SER A 469 -3.85 4.17 13.58
N ARG A 470 -3.24 4.64 12.50
CA ARG A 470 -3.24 3.99 11.18
C ARG A 470 -2.32 2.75 11.12
N GLN A 471 -1.07 2.88 11.58
CA GLN A 471 -0.04 1.85 11.44
C GLN A 471 -0.03 0.89 12.64
N TYR A 472 -0.33 1.39 13.84
CA TYR A 472 -0.17 0.63 15.08
C TYR A 472 -1.49 0.37 15.81
N GLN A 473 -2.63 0.82 15.27
CA GLN A 473 -3.97 0.68 15.86
C GLN A 473 -4.03 1.18 17.33
N ILE A 474 -3.29 2.25 17.62
CA ILE A 474 -3.38 2.96 18.90
C ILE A 474 -4.30 4.16 18.69
N PRO A 475 -5.47 4.23 19.36
CA PRO A 475 -6.40 5.35 19.20
C PRO A 475 -5.69 6.69 19.38
N GLN A 476 -6.01 7.68 18.53
CA GLN A 476 -5.31 8.97 18.54
C GLN A 476 -5.28 9.64 19.92
N VAL A 477 -6.36 9.50 20.71
CA VAL A 477 -6.43 10.01 22.08
C VAL A 477 -5.37 9.37 22.98
N GLU A 478 -5.17 8.06 22.88
CA GLU A 478 -4.14 7.36 23.66
C GLU A 478 -2.76 7.65 23.10
N GLY A 479 -2.60 7.68 21.77
CA GLY A 479 -1.36 8.08 21.12
C GLY A 479 -0.89 9.48 21.56
N ARG A 480 -1.79 10.46 21.61
CA ARG A 480 -1.51 11.80 22.14
C ARG A 480 -1.07 11.77 23.61
N LYS A 481 -1.68 10.93 24.45
CA LYS A 481 -1.24 10.77 25.85
C LYS A 481 0.18 10.21 25.93
N LEU A 482 0.49 9.18 25.13
CA LEU A 482 1.81 8.56 25.11
C LEU A 482 2.90 9.54 24.62
N LEU A 483 2.59 10.34 23.59
CA LEU A 483 3.46 11.43 23.11
C LEU A 483 3.66 12.49 24.19
N ALA A 484 2.58 12.95 24.82
CA ALA A 484 2.63 13.98 25.87
C ALA A 484 3.38 13.49 27.13
N ALA A 485 3.33 12.19 27.42
CA ALA A 485 4.04 11.56 28.52
C ALA A 485 5.53 11.29 28.21
N GLY A 486 6.00 11.56 26.99
CA GLY A 486 7.39 11.31 26.58
C GLY A 486 7.76 9.82 26.56
N GLN A 487 6.77 8.93 26.44
CA GLN A 487 6.96 7.48 26.51
C GLN A 487 7.30 6.85 25.14
N LEU A 488 7.40 7.67 24.10
CA LEU A 488 7.68 7.25 22.72
C LEU A 488 8.94 7.93 22.21
N LEU A 489 9.68 7.20 21.38
CA LEU A 489 10.85 7.68 20.67
C LEU A 489 10.56 7.58 19.17
N PRO A 490 10.18 8.68 18.50
CA PRO A 490 9.84 8.64 17.08
C PRO A 490 11.06 8.38 16.20
N MET A 491 10.96 7.36 15.34
CA MET A 491 11.95 7.00 14.34
C MET A 491 11.40 7.36 12.96
N LEU A 492 11.76 8.54 12.44
CA LEU A 492 11.19 9.14 11.24
C LEU A 492 12.02 8.81 10.00
N ASP A 493 11.45 8.06 9.06
CA ASP A 493 12.12 7.66 7.81
C ASP A 493 11.61 8.42 6.58
N GLY A 494 12.48 8.70 5.62
CA GLY A 494 12.09 9.21 4.31
C GLY A 494 11.81 10.72 4.21
N LEU A 495 12.52 11.58 4.94
CA LEU A 495 12.35 13.05 4.81
C LEU A 495 12.57 13.54 3.36
N ASP A 496 13.44 12.88 2.60
CA ASP A 496 13.72 13.18 1.19
C ASP A 496 12.57 12.83 0.22
N GLU A 497 11.60 12.03 0.64
CA GLU A 497 10.47 11.59 -0.19
C GLU A 497 9.40 12.69 -0.36
N THR A 498 9.55 13.81 0.35
CA THR A 498 8.72 15.01 0.22
C THR A 498 9.29 16.00 -0.79
N SER A 499 8.44 16.83 -1.41
CA SER A 499 8.88 17.91 -2.29
C SER A 499 9.73 18.94 -1.53
N ALA A 500 10.58 19.72 -2.21
CA ALA A 500 11.50 20.66 -1.55
C ALA A 500 10.79 21.66 -0.62
N ASP A 501 9.64 22.19 -1.06
CA ASP A 501 8.84 23.13 -0.27
C ASP A 501 8.22 22.46 0.97
N LEU A 502 7.67 21.25 0.80
CA LEU A 502 7.09 20.49 1.90
C LEU A 502 8.15 20.01 2.89
N ARG A 503 9.33 19.64 2.41
CA ARG A 503 10.46 19.20 3.23
C ARG A 503 10.90 20.29 4.21
N THR A 504 10.96 21.53 3.74
CA THR A 504 11.30 22.68 4.60
C THR A 504 10.29 22.85 5.72
N ARG A 505 8.98 22.79 5.39
CA ARG A 505 7.91 22.87 6.39
C ARG A 505 7.89 21.67 7.34
N CYS A 506 8.27 20.50 6.86
CA CYS A 506 8.40 19.29 7.68
C CYS A 506 9.56 19.44 8.68
N ILE A 507 10.72 19.96 8.25
CA ILE A 507 11.85 20.28 9.13
C ILE A 507 11.43 21.29 10.20
N GLU A 508 10.69 22.33 9.82
CA GLU A 508 10.17 23.32 10.78
C GLU A 508 9.21 22.69 11.80
N ALA A 509 8.30 21.79 11.36
CA ALA A 509 7.40 21.08 12.26
C ALA A 509 8.13 20.13 13.22
N ILE A 510 9.18 19.45 12.75
CA ILE A 510 10.06 18.63 13.60
C ILE A 510 10.81 19.49 14.61
N ASN A 511 11.37 20.62 14.18
CA ASN A 511 12.06 21.55 15.08
C ASN A 511 11.09 22.13 16.14
N GLY A 512 9.87 22.48 15.75
CA GLY A 512 8.83 22.91 16.69
C GLY A 512 8.53 21.84 17.73
N TYR A 513 8.37 20.59 17.29
CA TYR A 513 8.16 19.46 18.19
C TYR A 513 9.34 19.22 19.15
N VAL A 514 10.59 19.32 18.68
CA VAL A 514 11.79 19.20 19.51
C VAL A 514 11.90 20.33 20.54
N LEU A 515 11.49 21.55 20.18
CA LEU A 515 11.54 22.71 21.08
C LEU A 515 10.42 22.70 22.13
N GLU A 516 9.22 22.30 21.76
CA GLU A 516 8.04 22.31 22.62
C GLU A 516 8.00 21.12 23.59
N ARG A 517 8.76 20.06 23.30
CA ARG A 517 8.77 18.82 24.08
C ARG A 517 10.14 18.51 24.66
N ASN A 518 10.14 18.03 25.90
CA ASN A 518 11.35 17.48 26.52
C ASN A 518 11.55 16.04 26.06
N LEU A 519 11.98 15.88 24.80
CA LEU A 519 12.15 14.57 24.17
C LEU A 519 13.33 13.81 24.78
N THR A 520 13.12 12.53 25.05
CA THR A 520 14.18 11.59 25.45
C THR A 520 14.88 10.97 24.23
N GLY A 521 14.29 11.07 23.04
CA GLY A 521 14.95 10.78 21.78
C GLY A 521 14.05 10.96 20.55
N LEU A 522 14.68 11.17 19.40
CA LEU A 522 14.08 11.31 18.08
C LEU A 522 15.15 11.00 17.02
N LEU A 523 14.80 10.18 16.05
CA LEU A 523 15.66 9.90 14.90
C LEU A 523 15.00 10.36 13.60
N VAL A 524 15.79 10.96 12.70
CA VAL A 524 15.33 11.29 11.35
C VAL A 524 16.28 10.72 10.30
N CYS A 525 15.76 10.08 9.25
CA CYS A 525 16.53 9.66 8.08
C CYS A 525 16.25 10.55 6.87
N CYS A 526 17.31 10.92 6.15
CA CYS A 526 17.19 11.69 4.91
C CYS A 526 18.35 11.41 3.94
N ARG A 527 18.14 11.61 2.63
CA ARG A 527 19.25 11.67 1.67
C ARG A 527 20.07 12.93 1.86
N LEU A 528 21.40 12.79 1.74
CA LEU A 528 22.36 13.87 1.97
C LEU A 528 22.12 15.06 1.03
N LYS A 529 22.01 14.81 -0.27
CA LYS A 529 21.84 15.86 -1.29
C LYS A 529 20.56 16.67 -1.05
N GLU A 530 19.46 15.98 -0.79
CA GLU A 530 18.14 16.54 -0.53
C GLU A 530 18.10 17.36 0.76
N TYR A 531 18.80 16.91 1.81
CA TYR A 531 18.86 17.61 3.09
C TYR A 531 19.75 18.86 3.03
N VAL A 532 20.94 18.75 2.45
CA VAL A 532 21.87 19.88 2.33
C VAL A 532 21.28 21.02 1.49
N ALA A 533 20.43 20.69 0.50
CA ALA A 533 19.73 21.65 -0.33
C ALA A 533 18.63 22.45 0.41
N CYS A 534 18.19 22.02 1.60
CA CYS A 534 17.20 22.75 2.37
C CYS A 534 17.79 24.07 2.91
N PRO A 535 16.98 25.14 3.04
CA PRO A 535 17.43 26.38 3.67
C PRO A 535 17.47 26.30 5.20
N VAL A 536 16.69 25.39 5.79
CA VAL A 536 16.60 25.16 7.24
C VAL A 536 17.28 23.83 7.60
N ARG A 537 17.84 23.74 8.81
CA ARG A 537 18.46 22.52 9.36
C ARG A 537 17.63 22.00 10.53
N LEU A 538 17.65 20.69 10.73
CA LEU A 538 17.05 20.05 11.90
C LEU A 538 17.82 20.47 13.16
N ALA A 539 17.08 20.83 14.21
CA ALA A 539 17.61 21.22 15.51
C ALA A 539 17.79 19.96 16.39
N LEU A 540 18.78 19.14 16.05
CA LEU A 540 19.11 17.89 16.72
C LEU A 540 20.52 17.95 17.33
N ASN A 541 20.87 16.97 18.16
CA ASN A 541 22.14 16.96 18.89
C ASN A 541 23.31 16.58 18.00
N THR A 542 23.11 15.62 17.09
CA THR A 542 24.15 15.16 16.18
C THR A 542 23.57 14.64 14.87
N ALA A 543 24.43 14.55 13.85
CA ALA A 543 24.13 13.86 12.61
C ALA A 543 25.27 12.90 12.25
N ILE A 544 24.89 11.82 11.59
CA ILE A 544 25.83 10.86 11.02
C ILE A 544 25.56 10.69 9.54
N ARG A 545 26.60 10.32 8.80
CA ARG A 545 26.53 9.92 7.40
C ARG A 545 26.88 8.45 7.27
N LEU A 546 25.98 7.69 6.68
CA LEU A 546 26.29 6.37 6.14
C LEU A 546 27.06 6.54 4.84
N THR A 547 28.24 5.94 4.80
CA THR A 547 29.10 5.89 3.63
C THR A 547 28.93 4.58 2.86
N GLU A 548 29.48 4.53 1.66
CA GLU A 548 29.55 3.29 0.88
C GLU A 548 30.41 2.24 1.60
N LEU A 549 30.15 0.97 1.32
CA LEU A 549 30.90 -0.14 1.92
C LEU A 549 32.35 -0.14 1.46
N GLY A 550 33.24 -0.48 2.39
CA GLY A 550 34.63 -0.80 2.08
C GLY A 550 34.74 -2.10 1.27
N ASP A 551 35.78 -2.21 0.47
CA ASP A 551 36.07 -3.40 -0.32
C ASP A 551 36.23 -4.66 0.54
N GLU A 552 36.86 -4.52 1.71
CA GLU A 552 37.04 -5.60 2.69
C GLU A 552 35.69 -6.09 3.24
N GLN A 553 34.77 -5.17 3.53
CA GLN A 553 33.43 -5.46 4.05
C GLN A 553 32.56 -6.19 3.03
N VAL A 554 32.70 -5.83 1.75
CA VAL A 554 32.04 -6.55 0.64
C VAL A 554 32.58 -7.98 0.57
N ASP A 555 33.90 -8.16 0.70
CA ASP A 555 34.53 -9.48 0.64
C ASP A 555 34.12 -10.36 1.84
N ASP A 556 34.10 -9.82 3.05
CA ASP A 556 33.68 -10.53 4.27
C ASP A 556 32.22 -10.96 4.23
N TYR A 557 31.35 -10.08 3.74
CA TYR A 557 29.93 -10.40 3.52
C TYR A 557 29.76 -11.55 2.52
N LEU A 558 30.46 -11.50 1.38
CA LEU A 558 30.41 -12.58 0.40
C LEU A 558 31.04 -13.87 0.94
N ALA A 559 32.03 -13.78 1.82
CA ALA A 559 32.62 -14.95 2.48
C ALA A 559 31.61 -15.64 3.42
N ALA A 560 30.85 -14.86 4.20
CA ALA A 560 29.82 -15.38 5.10
C ALA A 560 28.69 -16.15 4.37
N LEU A 561 28.37 -15.76 3.13
CA LEU A 561 27.38 -16.43 2.28
C LEU A 561 27.86 -17.78 1.67
N GLY A 562 29.14 -18.14 1.85
CA GLY A 562 29.67 -19.45 1.48
C GLY A 562 29.84 -19.68 -0.02
N GLY A 563 29.62 -20.93 -0.46
CA GLY A 563 29.91 -21.38 -1.84
C GLY A 563 28.89 -20.94 -2.90
N GLN A 564 27.69 -20.51 -2.50
CA GLN A 564 26.61 -20.14 -3.43
C GLN A 564 26.87 -18.85 -4.21
N VAL A 565 27.79 -18.01 -3.73
CA VAL A 565 28.21 -16.75 -4.36
C VAL A 565 29.64 -16.82 -4.91
N ALA A 566 30.19 -18.03 -5.10
CA ALA A 566 31.57 -18.20 -5.56
C ALA A 566 31.82 -17.55 -6.94
N GLY A 567 30.86 -17.65 -7.87
CA GLY A 567 30.93 -16.97 -9.17
C GLY A 567 30.94 -15.44 -9.05
N LEU A 568 30.06 -14.88 -8.22
CA LEU A 568 30.03 -13.44 -7.92
C LEU A 568 31.33 -12.95 -7.27
N ARG A 569 31.90 -13.72 -6.34
CA ARG A 569 33.16 -13.36 -5.67
C ARG A 569 34.32 -13.29 -6.68
N ASP A 570 34.39 -14.21 -7.64
CA ASP A 570 35.40 -14.16 -8.70
C ASP A 570 35.15 -12.99 -9.67
N LEU A 571 33.89 -12.71 -10.01
CA LEU A 571 33.51 -11.57 -10.85
C LEU A 571 33.94 -10.23 -10.24
N LEU A 572 33.64 -9.99 -8.96
CA LEU A 572 34.02 -8.74 -8.28
C LEU A 572 35.52 -8.60 -8.06
N ARG A 573 36.31 -9.68 -8.09
CA ARG A 573 37.77 -9.61 -8.06
C ARG A 573 38.36 -9.18 -9.41
N ARG A 574 37.70 -9.53 -10.51
CA ARG A 574 38.16 -9.25 -11.88
C ARG A 574 37.66 -7.92 -12.40
N GLU A 575 36.41 -7.56 -12.09
CA GLU A 575 35.76 -6.35 -12.58
C GLU A 575 35.71 -5.25 -11.51
N THR A 576 36.69 -4.35 -11.56
CA THR A 576 36.80 -3.20 -10.65
C THR A 576 35.54 -2.32 -10.67
N ALA A 577 34.86 -2.23 -11.81
CA ALA A 577 33.65 -1.42 -11.95
C ALA A 577 32.41 -2.06 -11.28
N MET A 578 32.25 -3.38 -11.35
CA MET A 578 31.21 -4.07 -10.58
C MET A 578 31.54 -4.08 -9.09
N ARG A 579 32.83 -4.20 -8.74
CA ARG A 579 33.29 -4.05 -7.35
C ARG A 579 32.94 -2.69 -6.77
N PHE A 580 33.08 -1.63 -7.55
CA PHE A 580 32.66 -0.29 -7.16
C PHE A 580 31.13 -0.21 -6.94
N ASP A 581 30.32 -0.74 -7.86
CA ASP A 581 28.86 -0.76 -7.70
C ASP A 581 28.44 -1.60 -6.47
N ALA A 582 29.14 -2.69 -6.16
CA ALA A 582 28.93 -3.55 -4.99
C ALA A 582 29.20 -2.85 -3.65
N ARG A 583 29.82 -1.66 -3.64
CA ARG A 583 29.94 -0.84 -2.42
C ARG A 583 28.61 -0.25 -1.96
N SER A 584 27.61 -0.22 -2.84
CA SER A 584 26.24 0.12 -2.45
C SER A 584 25.54 -1.14 -1.92
N PRO A 585 25.02 -1.13 -0.68
CA PRO A 585 24.27 -2.25 -0.12
C PRO A 585 23.17 -2.75 -1.05
N LEU A 586 22.35 -1.84 -1.60
CA LEU A 586 21.28 -2.22 -2.53
C LEU A 586 21.79 -3.01 -3.74
N TRP A 587 22.87 -2.54 -4.39
CA TRP A 587 23.43 -3.19 -5.56
C TRP A 587 24.08 -4.53 -5.23
N LEU A 588 24.80 -4.61 -4.10
CA LEU A 588 25.36 -5.86 -3.61
C LEU A 588 24.27 -6.91 -3.37
N ASN A 589 23.11 -6.51 -2.82
CA ASN A 589 21.98 -7.41 -2.63
C ASN A 589 21.43 -7.94 -3.96
N LEU A 590 21.23 -7.05 -4.92
CA LEU A 590 20.76 -7.42 -6.25
C LEU A 590 21.74 -8.36 -6.94
N MET A 591 23.06 -8.12 -6.81
CA MET A 591 24.09 -9.02 -7.33
C MET A 591 24.05 -10.40 -6.68
N VAL A 592 23.96 -10.46 -5.35
CA VAL A 592 23.86 -11.74 -4.62
C VAL A 592 22.63 -12.53 -5.08
N ARG A 593 21.48 -11.87 -5.22
CA ARG A 593 20.24 -12.53 -5.65
C ARG A 593 20.24 -12.92 -7.12
N ALA A 594 20.75 -12.06 -8.00
CA ALA A 594 20.75 -12.31 -9.44
C ALA A 594 21.75 -13.42 -9.84
N TYR A 595 22.86 -13.52 -9.11
CA TYR A 595 23.98 -14.39 -9.47
C TYR A 595 24.18 -15.56 -8.50
N GLN A 596 23.21 -15.81 -7.62
CA GLN A 596 23.23 -16.96 -6.73
C GLN A 596 23.28 -18.26 -7.55
N GLY A 597 24.25 -19.13 -7.27
CA GLY A 597 24.38 -20.44 -7.93
C GLY A 597 25.01 -20.41 -9.34
N LEU A 598 25.32 -19.23 -9.90
CA LEU A 598 25.97 -19.13 -11.22
C LEU A 598 27.49 -19.32 -11.13
N SER A 599 28.08 -19.95 -12.15
CA SER A 599 29.53 -20.14 -12.22
C SER A 599 30.24 -18.89 -12.76
N ALA A 600 31.52 -18.73 -12.44
CA ALA A 600 32.34 -17.64 -12.98
C ALA A 600 32.44 -17.65 -14.53
N VAL A 601 32.23 -18.81 -15.16
CA VAL A 601 32.25 -18.96 -16.62
C VAL A 601 30.98 -18.43 -17.26
N ASP A 602 29.82 -18.60 -16.61
CA ASP A 602 28.53 -18.07 -17.08
C ASP A 602 28.50 -16.54 -17.01
N LEU A 603 29.19 -15.97 -16.01
CA LEU A 603 29.30 -14.52 -15.79
C LEU A 603 30.37 -13.83 -16.66
N ALA A 604 31.30 -14.58 -17.25
CA ALA A 604 32.44 -14.03 -17.99
C ALA A 604 32.12 -13.52 -19.41
N ARG A 605 30.88 -13.71 -19.91
CA ARG A 605 30.49 -13.34 -21.28
C ARG A 605 30.05 -11.88 -21.45
N GLU A 606 30.06 -11.06 -20.39
CA GLU A 606 29.20 -9.86 -20.34
C GLU A 606 29.94 -8.54 -20.02
N SER A 607 31.25 -8.50 -20.22
CA SER A 607 32.13 -7.43 -19.71
C SER A 607 32.47 -6.29 -20.70
N GLU A 608 31.51 -5.75 -21.48
CA GLU A 608 31.77 -4.61 -22.39
C GLU A 608 30.67 -3.52 -22.41
N HIS A 609 30.23 -3.03 -21.25
CA HIS A 609 29.23 -1.95 -21.21
C HIS A 609 29.50 -0.90 -20.13
N ASN A 610 29.05 0.35 -20.36
CA ASN A 610 29.15 1.45 -19.39
C ASN A 610 28.27 1.19 -18.13
N ALA A 611 28.54 1.88 -17.02
CA ALA A 611 27.86 1.71 -15.73
C ALA A 611 26.32 1.63 -15.78
N ALA A 612 25.65 2.47 -16.57
CA ALA A 612 24.19 2.47 -16.70
C ALA A 612 23.66 1.22 -17.42
N ALA A 613 24.40 0.72 -18.42
CA ALA A 613 24.04 -0.49 -19.15
C ALA A 613 24.30 -1.75 -18.31
N ARG A 614 25.38 -1.78 -17.51
CA ARG A 614 25.65 -2.87 -16.54
C ARG A 614 24.58 -2.95 -15.46
N ARG A 615 24.18 -1.81 -14.89
CA ARG A 615 23.09 -1.74 -13.89
C ARG A 615 21.76 -2.22 -14.46
N ARG A 616 21.45 -1.88 -15.72
CA ARG A 616 20.26 -2.37 -16.42
C ARG A 616 20.31 -3.87 -16.62
N HIS A 617 21.45 -4.39 -17.08
CA HIS A 617 21.65 -5.82 -17.27
C HIS A 617 21.53 -6.61 -15.97
N LEU A 618 22.11 -6.12 -14.87
CA LEU A 618 21.95 -6.73 -13.54
C LEU A 618 20.48 -6.77 -13.11
N LEU A 619 19.71 -5.71 -13.38
CA LEU A 619 18.27 -5.69 -13.12
C LEU A 619 17.53 -6.70 -14.02
N ASP A 620 17.91 -6.82 -15.29
CA ASP A 620 17.33 -7.80 -16.21
C ASP A 620 17.65 -9.24 -15.78
N ALA A 621 18.89 -9.51 -15.33
CA ALA A 621 19.32 -10.79 -14.79
C ALA A 621 18.59 -11.13 -13.48
N TYR A 622 18.44 -10.15 -12.58
CA TYR A 622 17.62 -10.29 -11.38
C TYR A 622 16.17 -10.62 -11.71
N MET A 623 15.55 -9.86 -12.63
CA MET A 623 14.20 -10.12 -13.09
C MET A 623 14.08 -11.51 -13.70
N ALA A 624 15.00 -11.90 -14.58
CA ALA A 624 15.01 -13.22 -15.21
C ALA A 624 15.15 -14.35 -14.19
N HIS A 625 16.02 -14.21 -13.18
CA HIS A 625 16.16 -15.18 -12.09
C HIS A 625 14.86 -15.25 -11.26
N MET A 626 14.26 -14.11 -10.91
CA MET A 626 12.96 -14.07 -10.24
C MET A 626 11.84 -14.73 -11.08
N PHE A 627 11.87 -14.58 -12.41
CA PHE A 627 10.94 -15.24 -13.33
C PHE A 627 11.20 -16.75 -13.49
N ARG A 628 12.46 -17.21 -13.55
CA ARG A 628 12.80 -18.66 -13.60
C ARG A 628 12.34 -19.38 -12.33
N ARG A 629 12.59 -18.76 -11.18
CA ARG A 629 12.12 -19.24 -9.87
C ARG A 629 10.58 -19.27 -9.79
N ALA A 630 9.89 -18.32 -10.42
CA ALA A 630 8.43 -18.33 -10.54
C ALA A 630 7.90 -19.42 -11.48
N ARG A 631 8.68 -19.85 -12.48
CA ARG A 631 8.36 -20.95 -13.41
C ARG A 631 8.72 -22.35 -12.88
N GLY A 632 9.36 -22.46 -11.72
CA GLY A 632 9.80 -23.74 -11.15
C GLY A 632 10.96 -24.40 -11.91
N GLU A 633 11.74 -23.62 -12.65
CA GLU A 633 12.88 -24.11 -13.44
C GLU A 633 14.18 -24.26 -12.61
N GLU A 634 14.13 -23.98 -11.30
CA GLU A 634 15.23 -24.11 -10.32
C GLU A 634 14.76 -24.78 -9.02
#